data_AF-A0A651E845-F1
#
_entry.id   AF-A0A651E845-F1
#
_cell.length_a   1.000
_cell.length_b   1.000
_cell.length_c   1.000
_cell.angle_alpha   90.00
_cell.angle_beta   90.00
_cell.angle_gamma   90.00
#
_symmetry.space_group_name_H-M   'P 1'
#
loop_
_entity.id
_entity.type
_entity.pdbx_description
1 polymer ?
#
loop_
_entity_poly.entity_id
_entity_poly.type
_entity_poly.pdbx_seq_one_letter_code
_entity_poly.pdbx_strand_id
1 'polypeptide(L)'
;MFIEVLVGLIGILIVIALWPVLKRPSSGPSAARGTSAARGKRHAKRSRSGLNAPAVRRCPVCHATLVPGERIRSVVFSGGTAHREIHEHTTHIFGCPHCYPNNQVHPRVCPVCDATLTRDGYLLARMFKRPGKKDHVHVLGCTDCRGPRSRRSAPRNVE
;
A
#
# COMPACT_ATOMS: atom_id res chain seq x y z
N MET A 1 -65.79 -19.38 11.98
CA MET A 1 -64.97 -18.23 12.44
C MET A 1 -63.68 -18.63 13.15
N PHE A 2 -63.63 -19.72 13.93
CA PHE A 2 -62.40 -20.13 14.64
C PHE A 2 -61.29 -20.70 13.74
N ILE A 3 -61.65 -21.34 12.62
CA ILE A 3 -60.68 -22.00 11.72
C ILE A 3 -59.78 -20.98 11.00
N GLU A 4 -60.35 -19.87 10.53
CA GLU A 4 -59.61 -18.80 9.86
C GLU A 4 -58.55 -18.15 10.77
N VAL A 5 -58.88 -17.98 12.06
CA VAL A 5 -57.94 -17.43 13.06
C VAL A 5 -56.82 -18.44 13.35
N LEU A 6 -57.13 -19.74 13.36
CA LEU A 6 -56.15 -20.79 13.61
C LEU A 6 -55.13 -20.89 12.46
N VAL A 7 -55.59 -20.82 11.21
CA VAL A 7 -54.72 -20.86 10.01
C VAL A 7 -53.80 -19.63 9.96
N GLY A 8 -54.31 -18.45 10.32
CA GLY A 8 -53.51 -17.22 10.42
C GLY A 8 -52.39 -17.30 11.46
N LEU A 9 -52.68 -17.84 12.65
CA LEU A 9 -51.68 -17.99 13.71
C LEU A 9 -50.62 -19.04 13.36
N ILE A 10 -51.00 -20.14 12.72
CA ILE A 10 -50.05 -21.17 12.26
C ILE A 10 -49.12 -20.59 11.19
N GLY A 11 -49.64 -19.79 10.25
CA GLY A 11 -48.81 -19.13 9.23
C GLY A 11 -47.75 -18.18 9.83
N ILE A 12 -48.14 -17.37 10.81
CA ILE A 12 -47.21 -16.45 11.50
C ILE A 12 -46.13 -17.23 12.27
N LEU A 13 -46.51 -18.32 12.96
CA LEU A 13 -45.57 -19.15 13.69
C LEU A 13 -44.55 -19.84 12.77
N ILE A 14 -44.97 -20.28 11.57
CA ILE A 14 -44.06 -20.87 10.58
C ILE A 14 -43.02 -19.85 10.09
N VAL A 15 -43.44 -18.61 9.81
CA VAL A 15 -42.52 -17.55 9.35
C VAL A 15 -41.52 -17.16 10.44
N ILE A 16 -41.99 -17.03 11.70
CA ILE A 16 -41.10 -16.72 12.85
C ILE A 16 -40.11 -17.86 13.08
N ALA A 17 -40.54 -19.12 12.96
CA ALA A 17 -39.67 -20.28 13.14
C ALA A 17 -38.64 -20.45 12.00
N LEU A 18 -38.97 -20.05 10.76
CA LEU A 18 -38.07 -20.15 9.61
C LEU A 18 -37.12 -18.96 9.47
N TRP A 19 -37.44 -17.80 10.04
CA TRP A 19 -36.59 -16.59 10.00
C TRP A 19 -35.14 -16.79 10.50
N PRO A 20 -34.87 -17.48 11.63
CA PRO A 20 -33.50 -17.69 12.11
C PRO A 20 -32.69 -18.70 11.28
N VAL A 21 -33.33 -19.51 10.43
CA VAL A 21 -32.63 -20.49 9.57
C VAL A 21 -32.04 -19.83 8.32
N LEU A 22 -32.66 -18.77 7.78
CA LEU A 22 -32.19 -18.06 6.59
C LEU A 22 -31.07 -17.04 6.87
N LYS A 23 -30.93 -16.56 8.12
CA LYS A 23 -29.84 -15.68 8.56
C LYS A 23 -28.84 -16.46 9.40
N ARG A 24 -28.17 -17.45 8.80
CA ARG A 24 -26.91 -17.97 9.36
C ARG A 24 -25.76 -17.04 8.95
N PRO A 25 -25.18 -16.23 9.86
CA PRO A 25 -23.93 -15.56 9.58
C PRO A 25 -22.83 -16.62 9.40
N SER A 26 -22.11 -16.53 8.30
CA SER A 26 -20.96 -17.37 7.98
C SER A 26 -19.84 -17.13 9.00
N SER A 27 -19.82 -17.91 10.08
CA SER A 27 -18.69 -18.02 10.99
C SER A 27 -17.56 -18.78 10.27
N GLY A 28 -16.63 -18.05 9.67
CA GLY A 28 -15.40 -18.59 9.13
C GLY A 28 -14.47 -19.14 10.23
N PRO A 29 -13.60 -20.11 9.91
CA PRO A 29 -12.77 -20.80 10.88
C PRO A 29 -11.65 -19.92 11.45
N SER A 30 -11.67 -19.73 12.77
CA SER A 30 -10.56 -19.18 13.55
C SER A 30 -9.46 -20.23 13.71
N ALA A 31 -8.45 -20.16 12.84
CA ALA A 31 -7.20 -20.90 12.96
C ALA A 31 -6.47 -20.48 14.26
N ALA A 32 -6.36 -21.43 15.19
CA ALA A 32 -5.63 -21.27 16.43
C ALA A 32 -4.15 -21.62 16.25
N ARG A 33 -3.31 -20.75 16.84
CA ARG A 33 -1.98 -21.03 17.43
C ARG A 33 -0.84 -21.39 16.48
N GLY A 34 -0.22 -20.35 15.92
CA GLY A 34 1.22 -20.30 15.71
C GLY A 34 1.87 -19.47 16.82
N THR A 35 2.65 -20.13 17.69
CA THR A 35 3.53 -19.48 18.67
C THR A 35 4.66 -18.77 17.92
N SER A 36 4.64 -17.42 17.92
CA SER A 36 5.76 -16.61 17.44
C SER A 36 6.38 -15.88 18.62
N ALA A 37 7.47 -16.47 19.10
CA ALA A 37 8.46 -15.80 19.90
C ALA A 37 9.01 -14.57 19.13
N ALA A 38 9.25 -13.50 19.89
CA ALA A 38 10.17 -12.42 19.58
C ALA A 38 10.03 -11.70 18.22
N ARG A 39 9.18 -10.67 18.17
CA ARG A 39 9.53 -9.47 17.38
C ARG A 39 8.91 -8.22 17.98
N GLY A 40 9.74 -7.46 18.71
CA GLY A 40 9.36 -6.22 19.34
C GLY A 40 8.75 -5.22 18.36
N LYS A 41 7.48 -4.85 18.60
CA LYS A 41 6.83 -3.73 17.92
C LYS A 41 7.41 -2.43 18.48
N ARG A 42 8.51 -1.95 17.90
CA ARG A 42 8.86 -0.53 17.96
C ARG A 42 7.87 0.23 17.08
N HIS A 43 6.65 0.41 17.56
CA HIS A 43 5.81 1.48 17.06
C HIS A 43 6.43 2.78 17.57
N ALA A 44 7.36 3.31 16.78
CA ALA A 44 7.83 4.68 16.94
C ALA A 44 6.61 5.60 16.74
N LYS A 45 5.99 5.95 17.86
CA LYS A 45 5.03 7.04 17.99
C LYS A 45 5.74 8.28 17.45
N ARG A 46 5.52 8.61 16.17
CA ARG A 46 6.02 9.84 15.53
C ARG A 46 5.47 10.99 16.35
N SER A 47 6.31 11.57 17.18
CA SER A 47 5.98 12.72 18.01
C SER A 47 5.56 13.86 17.09
N ARG A 48 4.33 14.35 17.29
CA ARG A 48 3.87 15.63 16.76
C ARG A 48 4.52 16.75 17.60
N SER A 49 5.83 16.85 17.54
CA SER A 49 6.61 17.82 18.30
C SER A 49 7.51 18.59 17.35
N GLY A 50 7.21 19.87 17.14
CA GLY A 50 8.14 20.82 16.54
C GLY A 50 7.49 21.72 15.50
N LEU A 51 6.99 22.87 15.96
CA LEU A 51 6.80 24.06 15.14
C LEU A 51 8.06 24.29 14.28
N ASN A 52 7.87 24.45 12.96
CA ASN A 52 8.80 25.08 12.01
C ASN A 52 10.21 24.49 11.84
N ALA A 53 10.48 23.23 12.20
CA ALA A 53 11.69 22.57 11.71
C ALA A 53 11.47 22.09 10.26
N PRO A 54 12.37 22.38 9.30
CA PRO A 54 12.24 21.85 7.95
C PRO A 54 12.23 20.33 8.02
N ALA A 55 11.14 19.72 7.54
CA ALA A 55 10.99 18.27 7.57
C ALA A 55 12.21 17.62 6.88
N VAL A 56 12.97 16.85 7.65
CA VAL A 56 14.14 16.13 7.16
C VAL A 56 13.70 15.22 6.01
N ARG A 57 14.11 15.55 4.79
CA ARG A 57 13.78 14.78 3.59
C ARG A 57 14.80 13.65 3.45
N ARG A 58 14.34 12.45 3.12
CA ARG A 58 15.21 11.29 2.88
C ARG A 58 14.99 10.74 1.48
N CYS A 59 16.06 10.27 0.86
CA CYS A 59 15.99 9.58 -0.41
C CYS A 59 15.23 8.25 -0.25
N PRO A 60 14.20 7.97 -1.07
CA PRO A 60 13.47 6.69 -1.00
C PRO A 60 14.26 5.50 -1.56
N VAL A 61 15.41 5.75 -2.20
CA VAL A 61 16.23 4.71 -2.85
C VAL A 61 17.43 4.30 -1.98
N CYS A 62 18.13 5.25 -1.36
CA CYS A 62 19.32 4.99 -0.56
C CYS A 62 19.22 5.48 0.89
N HIS A 63 18.08 6.06 1.29
CA HIS A 63 17.83 6.62 2.63
C HIS A 63 18.74 7.75 3.10
N ALA A 64 19.64 8.26 2.24
CA ALA A 64 20.44 9.45 2.51
C ALA A 64 19.55 10.65 2.88
N THR A 65 20.00 11.43 3.86
CA THR A 65 19.32 12.66 4.26
C THR A 65 19.64 13.76 3.25
N LEU A 66 18.62 14.43 2.73
CA LEU A 66 18.75 15.48 1.74
C LEU A 66 18.79 16.84 2.42
N VAL A 67 19.80 17.64 2.10
CA VAL A 67 19.89 19.04 2.56
C VAL A 67 18.94 19.93 1.74
N PRO A 68 18.53 21.11 2.28
CA PRO A 68 17.76 22.06 1.49
C PRO A 68 18.44 22.38 0.16
N GLY A 69 17.69 22.31 -0.94
CA GLY A 69 18.22 22.50 -2.30
C GLY A 69 18.49 21.19 -3.05
N GLU A 70 18.82 20.10 -2.35
CA GLU A 70 18.97 18.79 -2.99
C GLU A 70 17.62 18.24 -3.44
N ARG A 71 17.59 17.73 -4.67
CA ARG A 71 16.38 17.18 -5.29
C ARG A 71 16.62 15.77 -5.76
N ILE A 72 15.57 14.96 -5.64
CA ILE A 72 15.53 13.62 -6.22
C ILE A 72 15.33 13.76 -7.72
N ARG A 73 16.14 13.06 -8.50
CA ARG A 73 15.97 12.94 -9.95
C ARG A 73 14.81 11.99 -10.23
N SER A 74 13.74 12.55 -10.79
CA SER A 74 12.54 11.81 -11.17
C SER A 74 11.97 12.33 -12.49
N VAL A 75 11.31 11.45 -13.24
CA VAL A 75 10.55 11.80 -14.44
C VAL A 75 9.08 11.57 -14.16
N VAL A 76 8.26 12.59 -14.37
CA VAL A 76 6.80 12.53 -14.23
C VAL A 76 6.19 12.48 -15.61
N PHE A 77 5.37 11.47 -15.88
CA PHE A 77 4.72 11.31 -17.17
C PHE A 77 3.41 12.10 -17.23
N SER A 78 3.19 12.78 -18.35
CA SER A 78 1.90 13.37 -18.71
C SER A 78 0.89 12.27 -19.07
N GLY A 79 -0.40 12.52 -18.85
CA GLY A 79 -1.48 11.60 -19.26
C GLY A 79 -1.90 10.55 -18.22
N GLY A 80 -1.92 10.91 -16.93
CA GLY A 80 -2.47 10.02 -15.90
C GLY A 80 -3.96 10.24 -15.62
N THR A 81 -4.49 9.53 -14.63
CA THR A 81 -5.93 9.56 -14.31
C THR A 81 -6.28 10.77 -13.47
N ALA A 82 -7.30 11.51 -13.89
CA ALA A 82 -7.92 12.55 -13.08
C ALA A 82 -9.21 12.01 -12.47
N HIS A 83 -9.35 12.11 -11.14
CA HIS A 83 -10.61 11.79 -10.48
C HIS A 83 -10.97 12.94 -9.53
N ARG A 84 -12.08 13.61 -9.84
CA ARG A 84 -12.45 14.89 -9.22
C ARG A 84 -11.29 15.90 -9.39
N GLU A 85 -10.79 16.43 -8.28
CA GLU A 85 -9.73 17.43 -8.21
C GLU A 85 -8.32 16.81 -8.05
N ILE A 86 -8.22 15.48 -8.06
CA ILE A 86 -6.94 14.79 -7.84
C ILE A 86 -6.40 14.33 -9.19
N HIS A 87 -5.21 14.81 -9.54
CA HIS A 87 -4.47 14.39 -10.72
C HIS A 87 -3.41 13.37 -10.32
N GLU A 88 -3.54 12.16 -10.82
CA GLU A 88 -2.55 11.10 -10.65
C GLU A 88 -1.62 11.07 -11.86
N HIS A 89 -0.31 10.98 -11.61
CA HIS A 89 0.71 10.84 -12.64
C HIS A 89 1.62 9.66 -12.33
N THR A 90 1.91 8.84 -13.34
CA THR A 90 2.99 7.85 -13.24
C THR A 90 4.33 8.58 -13.16
N THR A 91 5.21 8.13 -12.26
CA THR A 91 6.50 8.75 -12.00
C THR A 91 7.58 7.69 -11.90
N HIS A 92 8.72 7.91 -12.54
CA HIS A 92 9.94 7.13 -12.34
C HIS A 92 10.89 7.90 -11.42
N ILE A 93 11.39 7.24 -10.38
CA ILE A 93 12.34 7.82 -9.43
C ILE A 93 13.69 7.12 -9.59
N PHE A 94 14.72 7.87 -9.97
CA PHE A 94 16.05 7.33 -10.21
C PHE A 94 16.90 7.34 -8.93
N GLY A 95 16.84 8.42 -8.16
CA GLY A 95 17.60 8.58 -6.93
C GLY A 95 17.94 10.03 -6.63
N CYS A 96 18.78 10.23 -5.63
CA CYS A 96 19.31 11.54 -5.24
C CYS A 96 20.76 11.72 -5.73
N PRO A 97 21.37 12.91 -5.59
CA PRO A 97 22.75 13.16 -5.99
C PRO A 97 23.77 12.19 -5.35
N HIS A 98 23.47 11.69 -4.14
CA HIS A 98 24.35 10.74 -3.43
C HIS A 98 24.33 9.33 -4.02
N CYS A 99 23.26 8.90 -4.68
CA CYS A 99 23.12 7.52 -5.19
C CYS A 99 22.90 7.42 -6.70
N TYR A 100 22.79 8.56 -7.40
CA TYR A 100 22.60 8.59 -8.85
C TYR A 100 23.62 9.56 -9.48
N PRO A 101 24.49 9.09 -10.39
CA PRO A 101 24.56 7.74 -10.98
C PRO A 101 25.01 6.66 -9.97
N ASN A 102 24.77 5.39 -10.32
CA ASN A 102 25.02 4.25 -9.44
C ASN A 102 26.46 4.22 -8.90
N ASN A 103 26.61 4.03 -7.59
CA ASN A 103 27.91 3.92 -6.93
C ASN A 103 27.88 2.83 -5.84
N GLN A 104 29.05 2.51 -5.28
CA GLN A 104 29.20 1.47 -4.24
C GLN A 104 28.92 1.99 -2.82
N VAL A 105 28.96 3.31 -2.61
CA VAL A 105 28.85 3.93 -1.28
C VAL A 105 27.40 4.02 -0.81
N HIS A 106 26.48 4.31 -1.73
CA HIS A 106 25.05 4.47 -1.45
C HIS A 106 24.25 3.42 -2.23
N PRO A 107 24.07 2.21 -1.65
CA PRO A 107 23.35 1.14 -2.33
C PRO A 107 21.92 1.59 -2.64
N ARG A 108 21.49 1.29 -3.86
CA ARG A 108 20.16 1.63 -4.34
C ARG A 108 19.25 0.44 -4.07
N VAL A 109 18.38 0.54 -3.07
CA VAL A 109 17.53 -0.57 -2.62
C VAL A 109 16.06 -0.25 -2.89
N CYS A 110 15.31 -1.23 -3.38
CA CYS A 110 13.87 -1.10 -3.53
C CYS A 110 13.18 -1.20 -2.17
N PRO A 111 12.40 -0.19 -1.71
CA PRO A 111 11.73 -0.24 -0.42
C PRO A 111 10.53 -1.22 -0.34
N VAL A 112 10.21 -1.90 -1.45
CA VAL A 112 9.06 -2.80 -1.55
C VAL A 112 9.48 -4.27 -1.54
N CYS A 113 10.59 -4.61 -2.19
CA CYS A 113 11.07 -5.98 -2.31
C CYS A 113 12.50 -6.18 -1.81
N ASP A 114 13.11 -5.13 -1.22
CA ASP A 114 14.47 -5.10 -0.67
C ASP A 114 15.60 -5.49 -1.64
N ALA A 115 15.29 -5.64 -2.93
CA ALA A 115 16.26 -5.96 -3.95
C ALA A 115 17.12 -4.73 -4.30
N THR A 116 18.41 -4.95 -4.53
CA THR A 116 19.32 -3.94 -5.07
C THR A 116 18.93 -3.62 -6.51
N LEU A 117 18.72 -2.33 -6.80
CA LEU A 117 18.43 -1.84 -8.13
C LEU A 117 19.64 -2.04 -9.04
N THR A 118 19.38 -2.47 -10.27
CA THR A 118 20.36 -2.47 -11.35
C THR A 118 20.82 -1.05 -11.70
N ARG A 119 21.92 -0.94 -12.47
CA ARG A 119 22.51 0.35 -12.88
C ARG A 119 21.47 1.32 -13.46
N ASP A 120 20.60 0.81 -14.32
CA ASP A 120 19.53 1.59 -14.98
C ASP A 120 18.15 1.39 -14.32
N GLY A 121 18.09 0.60 -13.24
CA GLY A 121 16.87 0.36 -12.48
C GLY A 121 16.34 1.64 -11.83
N TYR A 122 15.03 1.74 -11.67
CA TYR A 122 14.35 2.87 -11.05
C TYR A 122 13.14 2.40 -10.26
N LEU A 123 12.65 3.26 -9.36
CA LEU A 123 11.39 3.02 -8.68
C LEU A 123 10.22 3.52 -9.53
N LEU A 124 9.17 2.72 -9.55
CA LEU A 124 7.86 3.06 -10.10
C LEU A 124 7.02 3.67 -8.99
N ALA A 125 6.48 4.85 -9.24
CA ALA A 125 5.67 5.58 -8.28
C ALA A 125 4.46 6.24 -8.94
N ARG A 126 3.47 6.60 -8.13
CA ARG A 126 2.33 7.43 -8.49
C ARG A 126 2.41 8.74 -7.72
N MET A 127 2.33 9.86 -8.44
CA MET A 127 2.31 11.20 -7.89
C MET A 127 0.88 11.72 -7.92
N PHE A 128 0.38 12.10 -6.76
CA PHE A 128 -0.93 12.69 -6.58
C PHE A 128 -0.77 14.18 -6.36
N LYS A 129 -1.32 14.97 -7.28
CA LYS A 129 -1.38 16.42 -7.19
C LYS A 129 -2.81 16.83 -6.86
N ARG A 130 -2.94 17.73 -5.89
CA ARG A 130 -4.20 18.41 -5.57
C ARG A 130 -3.93 19.90 -5.44
N PRO A 131 -4.71 20.77 -6.09
CA PRO A 131 -4.55 22.21 -5.95
C PRO A 131 -4.65 22.63 -4.47
N GLY A 132 -3.81 23.58 -4.07
CA GLY A 132 -3.74 24.08 -2.69
C GLY A 132 -3.16 23.11 -1.66
N LYS A 133 -2.70 21.91 -2.06
CA LYS A 133 -2.05 20.94 -1.16
C LYS A 133 -0.66 20.54 -1.67
N LYS A 134 0.11 19.91 -0.78
CA LYS A 134 1.43 19.36 -1.13
C LYS A 134 1.26 18.13 -2.02
N ASP A 135 2.14 17.99 -2.99
CA ASP A 135 2.21 16.79 -3.83
C ASP A 135 2.60 15.57 -2.99
N HIS A 136 1.90 14.46 -3.21
CA HIS A 136 2.15 13.21 -2.52
C HIS A 136 2.64 12.16 -3.50
N VAL A 137 3.72 11.45 -3.16
CA VAL A 137 4.26 10.37 -3.99
C VAL A 137 4.11 9.05 -3.26
N HIS A 138 3.58 8.05 -3.94
CA HIS A 138 3.46 6.69 -3.46
C HIS A 138 4.34 5.76 -4.32
N VAL A 139 5.36 5.16 -3.70
CA VAL A 139 6.23 4.17 -4.35
C VAL A 139 5.50 2.84 -4.45
N LEU A 140 5.41 2.29 -5.66
CA LEU A 140 4.76 1.01 -5.96
C LEU A 140 5.71 -0.18 -5.99
N GLY A 141 6.99 0.06 -6.29
CA GLY A 141 8.02 -0.96 -6.44
C GLY A 141 9.14 -0.51 -7.36
N CYS A 142 9.92 -1.46 -7.88
CA CYS A 142 11.02 -1.22 -8.82
C CYS A 142 10.80 -1.93 -10.15
N THR A 143 11.69 -1.68 -11.09
CA THR A 143 11.76 -2.38 -12.39
C THR A 143 11.83 -3.90 -12.28
N ASP A 144 12.28 -4.47 -11.16
CA ASP A 144 12.41 -5.91 -11.00
C ASP A 144 11.17 -6.57 -10.39
N CYS A 145 10.53 -5.97 -9.37
CA CYS A 145 9.32 -6.52 -8.74
C CYS A 145 8.00 -6.06 -9.38
N ARG A 146 8.00 -4.94 -10.10
CA ARG A 146 6.84 -4.39 -10.82
C ARG A 146 7.00 -4.37 -12.34
N GLY A 147 8.20 -4.64 -12.85
CA GLY A 147 8.43 -4.73 -14.30
C GLY A 147 7.93 -6.06 -14.89
N PRO A 148 7.97 -6.20 -16.22
CA PRO A 148 7.50 -7.40 -16.91
C PRO A 148 8.25 -8.67 -16.49
N ARG A 149 9.46 -8.53 -15.93
CA ARG A 149 10.23 -9.67 -15.39
C ARG A 149 9.64 -10.24 -14.10
N SER A 150 8.91 -9.47 -13.30
CA SER A 150 8.38 -9.94 -12.01
C SER A 150 7.31 -11.03 -12.15
N ARG A 151 6.59 -11.06 -13.29
CA ARG A 151 5.59 -12.10 -13.58
C ARG A 151 6.19 -13.50 -13.71
N ARG A 152 7.50 -13.63 -13.93
CA ARG A 152 8.20 -14.93 -14.04
C ARG A 152 8.70 -15.48 -12.71
N SER A 153 8.75 -14.66 -11.67
CA SER A 153 9.29 -15.02 -10.35
C SER A 153 8.20 -15.28 -9.30
N ALA A 154 6.92 -15.19 -9.69
CA ALA A 154 5.84 -15.65 -8.82
C ALA A 154 6.02 -17.16 -8.57
N PRO A 155 6.01 -17.65 -7.31
CA PRO A 155 6.08 -19.07 -7.06
C PRO A 155 4.90 -19.73 -7.76
N ARG A 156 5.19 -20.60 -8.74
CA ARG A 156 4.22 -21.60 -9.16
C ARG A 156 4.01 -22.48 -7.93
N ASN A 157 2.84 -22.41 -7.32
CA ASN A 157 2.43 -23.41 -6.35
C ASN A 157 2.59 -24.76 -7.05
N VAL A 158 3.55 -25.57 -6.58
CA VAL A 158 3.65 -26.97 -6.95
C VAL A 158 2.76 -27.66 -5.93
N GLU A 159 1.56 -28.06 -6.39
CA GLU A 159 0.68 -28.99 -5.67
C GLU A 159 1.34 -30.36 -5.51
#